data_AF-A0A8J5C9H2-F1
#
_entry.id   AF-A0A8J5C9H2-F1
#
_cell.length_a   1.000
_cell.length_b   1.000
_cell.length_c   1.000
_cell.angle_alpha   90.00
_cell.angle_beta   90.00
_cell.angle_gamma   90.00
#
_symmetry.space_group_name_H-M   'P 1'
#
loop_
_entity.id
_entity.type
_entity.pdbx_description
1 polymer ?
#
loop_
_entity_poly.entity_id
_entity_poly.type
_entity_poly.pdbx_seq_one_letter_code
_entity_poly.pdbx_strand_id
1 'polypeptide(L)'
;MFMEVVSDLEGSGSIDRVEAVCNDAGTSDYLVVYLRLLISAHLQKNAEFFSFFIEGGRTVEEFCKQEVEPMYRECDHLHIVALTAAVGVGVRVMYLDRGEGDTLVSHDFPEDKEPIIHLLYRPGHYDILYKA
;
A
#
# COMPACT_ATOMS: atom_id res chain seq x y z
N MET A 1 -12.82 -14.73 -4.54
CA MET A 1 -12.74 -13.47 -5.32
C MET A 1 -11.35 -12.86 -5.42
N PHE A 2 -10.65 -12.43 -4.35
CA PHE A 2 -9.28 -11.83 -4.52
C PHE A 2 -8.33 -12.79 -5.26
N MET A 3 -8.21 -14.02 -4.77
CA MET A 3 -7.35 -15.04 -5.41
C MET A 3 -7.81 -15.42 -6.82
N GLU A 4 -9.12 -15.34 -7.11
CA GLU A 4 -9.65 -15.61 -8.46
C GLU A 4 -9.22 -14.51 -9.43
N VAL A 5 -9.29 -13.24 -9.01
CA VAL A 5 -8.81 -12.11 -9.81
C VAL A 5 -7.31 -12.22 -10.05
N VAL A 6 -6.52 -12.51 -9.01
CA VAL A 6 -5.06 -12.69 -9.17
C VAL A 6 -4.75 -13.83 -10.15
N SER A 7 -5.45 -14.96 -10.04
CA SER A 7 -5.27 -16.11 -10.95
C SER A 7 -5.68 -15.78 -12.39
N ASP A 8 -6.73 -14.98 -12.60
CA ASP A 8 -7.14 -14.49 -13.92
C ASP A 8 -6.09 -13.57 -14.53
N LEU A 9 -5.55 -12.64 -13.73
CA LEU A 9 -4.50 -11.73 -14.18
C LEU A 9 -3.22 -12.49 -14.54
N GLU A 10 -2.80 -13.46 -13.72
CA GLU A 10 -1.65 -14.32 -14.00
C GLU A 10 -1.85 -15.15 -15.28
N GLY A 11 -3.03 -15.75 -15.47
CA GLY A 11 -3.34 -16.55 -16.65
C GLY A 11 -3.44 -15.73 -17.93
N SER A 12 -3.92 -14.48 -17.85
CA SER A 12 -4.06 -13.60 -19.01
C SER A 12 -2.74 -13.00 -19.47
N GLY A 13 -1.83 -12.65 -18.54
CA GLY A 13 -0.57 -11.96 -18.84
C GLY A 13 -0.74 -10.64 -19.59
N SER A 14 -1.93 -10.03 -19.58
CA SER A 14 -2.28 -8.88 -20.42
C SER A 14 -2.45 -7.60 -19.59
N ILE A 15 -1.74 -6.54 -19.98
CA ILE A 15 -1.87 -5.21 -19.37
C ILE A 15 -3.30 -4.67 -19.56
N ASP A 16 -3.89 -4.85 -20.75
CA ASP A 16 -5.27 -4.43 -21.01
C ASP A 16 -6.26 -5.09 -20.05
N ARG A 17 -5.99 -6.36 -19.66
CA ARG A 17 -6.81 -7.07 -18.69
C ARG A 17 -6.65 -6.50 -17.28
N VAL A 18 -5.42 -6.19 -16.87
CA VAL A 18 -5.13 -5.50 -15.60
C VAL A 18 -5.86 -4.17 -15.55
N GLU A 19 -5.75 -3.36 -16.61
CA GLU A 19 -6.41 -2.06 -16.69
C GLU A 19 -7.93 -2.18 -16.63
N ALA A 20 -8.52 -3.14 -17.34
CA ALA A 20 -9.97 -3.38 -17.28
C ALA A 20 -10.46 -3.78 -15.88
N VAL A 21 -9.68 -4.61 -15.16
CA VAL A 21 -10.00 -5.01 -13.78
C VAL A 21 -9.86 -3.84 -12.82
N CYS A 22 -8.78 -3.05 -12.93
CA CYS A 22 -8.55 -1.90 -12.06
C CYS A 22 -9.54 -0.75 -12.28
N ASN A 23 -10.13 -0.65 -13.48
CA ASN A 23 -11.14 0.36 -13.82
C ASN A 23 -12.59 -0.12 -13.61
N ASP A 24 -12.83 -1.38 -13.28
CA ASP A 24 -14.13 -1.85 -12.81
C ASP A 24 -14.29 -1.50 -11.33
N ALA A 25 -15.15 -0.53 -11.00
CA ALA A 25 -15.27 0.00 -9.64
C ALA A 25 -15.57 -1.09 -8.60
N GLY A 26 -16.46 -2.05 -8.90
CA GLY A 26 -16.81 -3.10 -7.95
C GLY A 26 -15.65 -4.05 -7.65
N THR A 27 -14.92 -4.47 -8.69
CA THR A 27 -13.76 -5.34 -8.52
C THR A 27 -12.60 -4.60 -7.87
N SER A 28 -12.30 -3.38 -8.34
CA SER A 28 -11.22 -2.54 -7.83
C SER A 28 -11.41 -2.22 -6.35
N ASP A 29 -12.60 -1.76 -5.94
CA ASP A 29 -12.92 -1.48 -4.54
C ASP A 29 -12.78 -2.72 -3.67
N TYR A 30 -13.20 -3.89 -4.16
CA TYR A 30 -13.03 -5.13 -3.42
C TYR A 30 -11.56 -5.52 -3.22
N LEU A 31 -10.72 -5.36 -4.25
CA LEU A 31 -9.28 -5.58 -4.11
C LEU A 31 -8.69 -4.64 -3.05
N VAL A 32 -9.09 -3.37 -3.05
CA VAL A 32 -8.66 -2.39 -2.04
C VAL A 32 -9.09 -2.79 -0.64
N VAL A 33 -10.36 -3.22 -0.45
CA VAL A 33 -10.84 -3.72 0.84
C VAL A 33 -9.99 -4.90 1.31
N TYR A 34 -9.70 -5.85 0.43
CA TYR A 34 -8.89 -7.02 0.79
C TYR A 34 -7.48 -6.62 1.25
N LEU A 35 -6.83 -5.70 0.53
CA LEU A 35 -5.51 -5.18 0.91
C LEU A 35 -5.54 -4.43 2.25
N ARG A 36 -6.60 -3.65 2.52
CA ARG A 36 -6.80 -2.99 3.84
C ARG A 36 -6.94 -4.00 4.98
N LEU A 37 -7.69 -5.07 4.76
CA LEU A 37 -7.83 -6.14 5.75
C LEU A 37 -6.52 -6.91 5.95
N LEU A 38 -5.71 -7.08 4.90
CA LEU A 38 -4.38 -7.68 5.01
C LEU A 38 -3.44 -6.82 5.85
N ILE A 39 -3.47 -5.50 5.66
CA ILE A 39 -2.73 -4.53 6.50
C ILE A 39 -3.19 -4.65 7.96
N SER A 40 -4.50 -4.59 8.22
CA SER A 40 -5.06 -4.72 9.57
C SER A 40 -4.62 -6.03 10.24
N ALA A 41 -4.73 -7.15 9.54
CA ALA A 41 -4.30 -8.46 10.05
C ALA A 41 -2.79 -8.50 10.36
N HIS A 42 -1.95 -7.91 9.50
CA HIS A 42 -0.50 -7.86 9.73
C HIS A 42 -0.14 -6.98 10.93
N LEU A 43 -0.78 -5.81 11.07
CA LEU A 43 -0.58 -4.92 12.21
C LEU A 43 -0.97 -5.61 13.52
N GLN A 44 -2.17 -6.20 13.57
CA GLN A 44 -2.68 -6.88 14.77
C GLN A 44 -1.84 -8.12 15.14
N LYS A 45 -1.36 -8.89 14.15
CA LYS A 45 -0.48 -10.05 14.39
C LYS A 45 0.85 -9.66 15.04
N ASN A 46 1.35 -8.45 14.75
CA ASN A 46 2.62 -7.94 15.25
C ASN A 46 2.41 -6.72 16.16
N ALA A 47 1.31 -6.72 16.93
CA ALA A 47 0.85 -5.56 17.66
C ALA A 47 1.88 -5.01 18.66
N GLU A 48 2.68 -5.87 19.29
CA GLU A 48 3.73 -5.45 20.23
C GLU A 48 4.72 -4.49 19.54
N PHE A 49 5.20 -4.84 18.35
CA PHE A 49 6.09 -4.00 17.57
C PHE A 49 5.40 -2.73 17.07
N PHE A 50 4.19 -2.86 16.50
CA PHE A 50 3.51 -1.71 15.89
C PHE A 50 2.94 -0.71 16.90
N SER A 51 2.72 -1.13 18.15
CA SER A 51 2.22 -0.25 19.21
C SER A 51 3.10 0.98 19.44
N PHE A 52 4.42 0.89 19.21
CA PHE A 52 5.36 1.99 19.37
C PHE A 52 5.21 3.10 18.31
N PHE A 53 4.54 2.82 17.19
CA PHE A 53 4.36 3.75 16.07
C PHE A 53 2.95 4.38 16.04
N ILE A 54 2.05 3.96 16.93
CA ILE A 54 0.68 4.46 16.97
C ILE A 54 0.58 5.61 17.96
N GLU A 55 0.17 6.77 17.44
CA GLU A 55 0.00 7.98 18.24
C GLU A 55 -1.36 8.04 18.94
N GLY A 56 -1.42 8.86 20.01
CA GLY A 56 -2.67 9.19 20.70
C GLY A 56 -3.14 8.17 21.74
N GLY A 57 -2.27 7.25 22.17
CA GLY A 57 -2.58 6.27 23.22
C GLY A 57 -3.59 5.19 22.80
N ARG A 58 -3.85 5.05 21.50
CA ARG A 58 -4.72 4.02 20.92
C ARG A 58 -4.00 2.68 20.89
N THR A 59 -4.75 1.61 21.05
CA THR A 59 -4.29 0.25 20.76
C THR A 59 -4.16 0.03 19.25
N VAL A 60 -3.39 -0.98 18.85
CA VAL A 60 -3.28 -1.40 17.44
C VAL A 60 -4.63 -1.78 16.85
N GLU A 61 -5.49 -2.43 17.64
CA GLU A 61 -6.84 -2.80 17.22
C GLU A 61 -7.71 -1.56 16.95
N GLU A 62 -7.67 -0.56 17.85
CA GLU A 62 -8.41 0.69 17.65
C GLU A 62 -7.93 1.47 16.43
N PHE A 63 -6.60 1.55 16.24
CA PHE A 63 -6.03 2.15 15.04
C PHE A 63 -6.49 1.44 13.77
N CYS A 64 -6.48 0.10 13.75
CA CYS A 64 -6.94 -0.68 12.59
C CYS A 64 -8.40 -0.38 12.24
N LYS A 65 -9.30 -0.37 13.23
CA LYS A 65 -10.72 -0.10 13.03
C LYS A 65 -11.01 1.33 12.57
N GLN A 66 -10.17 2.30 12.93
CA GLN A 66 -10.40 3.72 12.65
C GLN A 66 -9.71 4.20 11.37
N GLU A 67 -8.47 3.78 11.14
CA GLU A 67 -7.58 4.35 10.11
C GLU A 67 -7.20 3.37 8.99
N VAL A 68 -7.39 2.05 9.18
CA VAL A 68 -6.94 1.03 8.21
C VAL A 68 -8.12 0.41 7.47
N GLU A 69 -9.03 -0.22 8.22
CA GLU A 69 -10.15 -1.01 7.68
C GLU A 69 -11.18 -0.18 6.91
N PRO A 70 -11.53 1.05 7.32
CA PRO A 70 -12.50 1.84 6.57
C PRO A 70 -11.98 2.25 5.19
N MET A 71 -12.85 2.14 4.19
CA MET A 71 -12.60 2.68 2.85
C MET A 71 -12.47 4.20 2.90
N TYR A 72 -11.77 4.77 1.91
CA TYR A 72 -11.57 6.22 1.76
C TYR A 72 -10.76 6.88 2.89
N ARG A 73 -10.09 6.10 3.75
CA ARG A 73 -9.07 6.60 4.68
C ARG A 73 -7.71 6.67 4.01
N GLU A 74 -6.97 7.74 4.28
CA GLU A 74 -5.62 7.91 3.76
C GLU A 74 -4.69 6.83 4.32
N CYS A 75 -3.71 6.42 3.51
CA CYS A 75 -2.64 5.52 3.91
C CYS A 75 -1.38 6.33 4.18
N ASP A 76 -0.73 6.04 5.29
CA ASP A 76 0.55 6.62 5.69
C ASP A 76 1.69 5.59 5.59
N HIS A 77 2.85 5.97 6.13
CA HIS A 77 4.04 5.14 6.18
C HIS A 77 3.80 3.76 6.82
N LEU A 78 2.99 3.68 7.87
CA LEU A 78 2.70 2.46 8.61
C LEU A 78 1.92 1.46 7.74
N HIS A 79 0.97 1.94 6.93
CA HIS A 79 0.21 1.10 5.98
C HIS A 79 1.13 0.51 4.91
N ILE A 80 2.08 1.30 4.38
CA ILE A 80 3.03 0.84 3.36
C ILE A 80 3.97 -0.22 3.94
N VAL A 81 4.54 0.04 5.12
CA VAL A 81 5.41 -0.93 5.82
C VAL A 81 4.67 -2.24 6.08
N ALA A 82 3.46 -2.18 6.64
CA ALA A 82 2.67 -3.36 6.95
C ALA A 82 2.28 -4.15 5.69
N LEU A 83 1.87 -3.47 4.61
CA LEU A 83 1.50 -4.15 3.37
C LEU A 83 2.71 -4.81 2.72
N THR A 84 3.80 -4.07 2.52
CA THR A 84 5.02 -4.59 1.87
C THR A 84 5.63 -5.76 2.65
N ALA A 85 5.59 -5.72 3.98
CA ALA A 85 5.97 -6.85 4.83
C ALA A 85 5.02 -8.04 4.71
N ALA A 86 3.70 -7.80 4.62
CA ALA A 86 2.70 -8.85 4.50
C ALA A 86 2.76 -9.60 3.15
N VAL A 87 2.97 -8.87 2.04
CA VAL A 87 3.05 -9.46 0.69
C VAL A 87 4.47 -9.86 0.30
N GLY A 88 5.48 -9.33 0.99
CA GLY A 88 6.87 -9.55 0.66
C GLY A 88 7.26 -8.93 -0.69
N VAL A 89 6.88 -7.68 -0.96
CA VAL A 89 7.21 -6.97 -2.21
C VAL A 89 7.96 -5.68 -1.88
N GLY A 90 9.02 -5.38 -2.64
CA GLY A 90 9.79 -4.15 -2.51
C GLY A 90 9.12 -2.99 -3.26
N VAL A 91 8.87 -1.88 -2.58
CA VAL A 91 8.25 -0.67 -3.13
C VAL A 91 9.15 0.53 -2.84
N ARG A 92 9.41 1.36 -3.86
CA ARG A 92 10.04 2.68 -3.71
C ARG A 92 9.00 3.78 -3.78
N VAL A 93 8.98 4.69 -2.82
CA VAL A 93 8.12 5.87 -2.83
C VAL A 93 8.99 7.12 -2.99
N MET A 94 8.74 7.89 -4.04
CA MET A 94 9.39 9.17 -4.32
C MET A 94 8.48 10.30 -3.85
N TYR A 95 8.98 11.16 -2.97
CA TYR A 95 8.21 12.27 -2.39
C TYR A 95 8.46 13.53 -3.20
N LEU A 96 7.39 14.04 -3.83
CA LEU A 96 7.39 15.34 -4.46
C LEU A 96 6.92 16.37 -3.45
N ASP A 97 7.84 16.84 -2.61
CA ASP A 97 7.60 17.98 -1.73
C ASP A 97 7.95 19.30 -2.43
N ARG A 98 7.51 20.42 -1.84
CA ARG A 98 7.91 21.77 -2.28
C ARG A 98 9.21 22.21 -1.63
N GLY A 99 10.11 21.27 -1.32
CA GLY A 99 11.41 21.56 -0.75
C GLY A 99 12.24 22.43 -1.68
N GLU A 100 13.10 23.28 -1.12
CA GLU A 100 13.99 24.17 -1.89
C GLU A 100 15.14 23.42 -2.60
N GLY A 101 15.20 22.09 -2.48
CA GLY A 101 16.25 21.26 -3.06
C GLY A 101 15.86 20.63 -4.40
N ASP A 102 16.82 20.58 -5.33
CA ASP A 102 16.68 19.94 -6.66
C ASP A 102 16.75 18.39 -6.59
N THR A 103 16.70 17.82 -5.39
CA THR A 103 16.86 16.38 -5.13
C THR A 103 15.56 15.75 -4.68
N LEU A 104 15.02 14.86 -5.51
CA LEU A 104 13.88 14.01 -5.19
C LEU A 104 14.21 13.06 -4.03
N VAL A 105 13.44 13.12 -2.94
CA VAL A 105 13.61 12.21 -1.80
C VAL A 105 12.89 10.89 -2.10
N SER A 106 13.57 9.75 -1.91
CA SER A 106 12.98 8.42 -2.11
C SER A 106 13.18 7.52 -0.89
N HIS A 107 12.15 6.74 -0.55
CA HIS A 107 12.18 5.75 0.52
C HIS A 107 11.83 4.36 -0.02
N ASP A 108 12.57 3.34 0.42
CA ASP A 108 12.37 1.95 0.01
C ASP A 108 11.73 1.13 1.13
N PHE A 109 10.79 0.26 0.75
CA PHE A 109 9.94 -0.51 1.67
C PHE A 109 9.89 -1.98 1.25
N PRO A 110 10.36 -2.92 2.08
CA PRO A 110 11.30 -2.70 3.19
C PRO A 110 12.70 -2.29 2.67
N GLU A 111 13.52 -1.68 3.53
CA GLU A 111 14.85 -1.15 3.16
C GLU A 111 15.84 -2.21 2.65
N ASP A 112 15.65 -3.47 3.03
CA ASP A 112 16.51 -4.59 2.68
C ASP A 112 16.08 -5.32 1.40
N LYS A 113 15.05 -4.82 0.70
CA LYS A 113 14.50 -5.44 -0.50
C LYS A 113 14.59 -4.53 -1.71
N GLU A 114 15.08 -5.06 -2.82
CA GLU A 114 15.15 -4.32 -4.08
C GLU A 114 13.72 -3.96 -4.57
N PRO A 115 13.44 -2.67 -4.80
CA PRO A 115 12.10 -2.21 -5.17
C PRO A 115 11.78 -2.57 -6.63
N ILE A 116 10.67 -3.27 -6.82
CA ILE A 116 10.12 -3.60 -8.15
C ILE A 116 8.94 -2.71 -8.54
N ILE A 117 8.29 -2.08 -7.55
CA ILE A 117 7.21 -1.11 -7.75
C ILE A 117 7.75 0.28 -7.37
N HIS A 118 7.47 1.28 -8.20
CA HIS A 118 7.88 2.66 -7.96
C HIS A 118 6.63 3.54 -7.91
N LEU A 119 6.49 4.31 -6.85
CA LEU A 119 5.36 5.21 -6.61
C LEU A 119 5.84 6.65 -6.49
N LEU A 120 5.04 7.59 -6.95
CA LEU A 120 5.17 9.02 -6.68
C LEU A 120 4.14 9.41 -5.63
N TYR A 121 4.59 9.93 -4.50
CA TYR A 121 3.73 10.57 -3.52
C TYR A 121 3.68 12.07 -3.74
N ARG A 122 2.46 12.59 -3.87
CA ARG A 122 2.10 14.00 -3.79
C ARG A 122 1.15 14.13 -2.59
N PRO A 123 1.07 15.28 -1.88
CA PRO A 123 0.19 15.41 -0.73
C PRO A 123 -1.26 14.92 -1.03
N GLY A 124 -1.66 13.82 -0.38
CA GLY A 124 -2.97 13.19 -0.56
C GLY A 124 -3.14 12.26 -1.77
N HIS A 125 -2.08 11.95 -2.54
CA HIS A 125 -2.20 11.18 -3.78
C HIS A 125 -0.95 10.34 -4.10
N TYR A 126 -1.17 9.10 -4.56
CA TYR A 126 -0.12 8.20 -5.05
C TYR A 126 -0.32 7.89 -6.54
N ASP A 127 0.75 8.00 -7.33
CA ASP A 127 0.78 7.59 -8.74
C ASP A 127 1.82 6.49 -8.97
N ILE A 128 1.61 5.66 -10.00
CA ILE A 128 2.58 4.62 -10.41
C ILE A 128 3.61 5.24 -11.36
N LEU A 129 4.89 4.98 -11.11
CA LEU A 129 6.00 5.38 -11.99
C LEU A 129 6.56 4.17 -12.74
N TYR A 130 6.80 4.34 -14.03
CA TYR A 130 7.50 3.38 -14.88
C TYR A 130 8.86 3.96 -15.27
N LYS A 131 9.91 3.12 -15.20
CA LYS A 131 11.22 3.49 -15.74
C LYS A 131 11.11 3.58 -17.27
N ALA A 132 11.74 4.60 -17.85
CA ALA A 132 11.87 4.78 -19.29
C ALA A 132 12.85 3.78 -19.90
#